data_AF-A0A0M1JJ89-F1
#
_entry.id   AF-A0A0M1JJ89-F1
#
_cell.length_a   1.000
_cell.length_b   1.000
_cell.length_c   1.000
_cell.angle_alpha   90.00
_cell.angle_beta   90.00
_cell.angle_gamma   90.00
#
_symmetry.space_group_name_H-M   'P 1'
#
loop_
_entity.id
_entity.type
_entity.pdbx_description
1 polymer ?
#
loop_
_entity_poly.entity_id
_entity_poly.type
_entity_poly.pdbx_seq_one_letter_code
_entity_poly.pdbx_strand_id
1 'polypeptide(L)'
;MKNYKQFYVWLLSTFLILAFPDYIRAEYAQIGNETFYQPPTDLTEYNRGDLIRWEQESNMNDALKAYGTAYRVMYVSKGSSGAKIAVTGMIFIPLDTTNALDAIAWAHGTVGVADKCAPSKWPMLYPVYEWPDYGKIILTILENGYAAN
;
A
#
# COMPACT_ATOMS: atom_id res chain seq x y z
N MET A 1 -59.90 -28.28 6.27
CA MET A 1 -58.74 -27.50 5.79
C MET A 1 -57.74 -27.35 6.94
N LYS A 2 -56.74 -28.23 7.02
CA LYS A 2 -55.62 -28.14 7.97
C LYS A 2 -54.36 -28.61 7.23
N ASN A 3 -53.42 -27.68 7.03
CA ASN A 3 -52.16 -27.92 6.33
C ASN A 3 -51.12 -28.48 7.30
N TYR A 4 -50.64 -29.68 7.02
CA TYR A 4 -49.39 -30.22 7.54
C TYR A 4 -48.51 -30.53 6.33
N LYS A 5 -47.29 -30.01 6.32
CA LYS A 5 -46.05 -30.67 5.87
C LYS A 5 -44.90 -29.65 5.81
N GLN A 6 -44.26 -29.50 6.96
CA GLN A 6 -42.82 -29.28 7.04
C GLN A 6 -42.12 -30.57 6.56
N PHE A 7 -40.88 -30.44 6.05
CA PHE A 7 -39.84 -31.46 5.76
C PHE A 7 -39.51 -31.71 4.29
N TYR A 8 -38.18 -31.67 4.02
CA TYR A 8 -37.43 -31.85 2.78
C TYR A 8 -37.51 -30.62 1.85
N VAL A 9 -36.42 -29.89 1.58
CA VAL A 9 -35.16 -30.35 0.98
C VAL A 9 -34.01 -29.44 1.45
N TRP A 10 -33.18 -29.96 2.34
CA TRP A 10 -31.77 -29.57 2.44
C TRP A 10 -31.00 -30.72 1.77
N LEU A 11 -30.29 -30.46 0.65
CA LEU A 11 -29.17 -31.25 0.08
C LEU A 11 -28.91 -30.95 -1.42
N LEU A 12 -28.83 -29.68 -1.83
CA LEU A 12 -28.34 -29.31 -3.18
C LEU A 12 -27.58 -27.97 -3.14
N SER A 13 -26.51 -27.88 -2.35
CA SER A 13 -25.62 -26.71 -2.36
C SER A 13 -24.13 -27.08 -2.31
N THR A 14 -23.77 -28.24 -2.87
CA THR A 14 -22.38 -28.76 -2.88
C THR A 14 -21.79 -28.88 -4.28
N PHE A 15 -22.23 -28.08 -5.25
CA PHE A 15 -21.61 -28.02 -6.58
C PHE A 15 -21.70 -26.63 -7.19
N LEU A 16 -20.77 -25.72 -6.80
CA LEU A 16 -20.22 -24.70 -7.69
C LEU A 16 -19.01 -23.98 -7.05
N ILE A 17 -17.95 -24.72 -6.67
CA ILE A 17 -16.64 -24.10 -6.35
C ILE A 17 -15.56 -24.82 -7.15
N LEU A 18 -15.64 -24.79 -8.48
CA LEU A 18 -14.57 -25.26 -9.37
C LEU A 18 -14.62 -24.49 -10.70
N ALA A 19 -14.42 -23.16 -10.69
CA ALA A 19 -14.03 -22.40 -11.90
C ALA A 19 -13.74 -20.90 -11.64
N PHE A 20 -13.10 -20.48 -10.54
CA PHE A 20 -12.53 -19.12 -10.47
C PHE A 20 -11.20 -19.00 -9.68
N PRO A 21 -10.17 -19.85 -9.92
CA PRO A 21 -8.86 -19.59 -9.31
C PRO A 21 -8.16 -18.34 -9.89
N ASP A 22 -8.44 -17.96 -11.13
CA ASP A 22 -7.64 -16.94 -11.83
C ASP A 22 -8.21 -15.51 -11.72
N TYR A 23 -9.50 -15.35 -11.41
CA TYR A 23 -10.11 -14.01 -11.33
C TYR A 23 -9.66 -13.23 -10.09
N ILE A 24 -9.52 -13.89 -8.94
CA ILE A 24 -9.06 -13.25 -7.69
C ILE A 24 -7.55 -12.92 -7.73
N ARG A 25 -6.76 -13.64 -8.54
CA ARG A 25 -5.31 -13.50 -8.54
C ARG A 25 -4.82 -12.26 -9.32
N ALA A 26 -5.60 -11.77 -10.27
CA ALA A 26 -5.28 -10.56 -11.03
C ALA A 26 -5.64 -9.26 -10.27
N GLU A 27 -6.60 -9.30 -9.36
CA GLU A 27 -7.16 -8.11 -8.69
C GLU A 27 -6.33 -7.63 -7.48
N TYR A 28 -5.37 -8.42 -7.01
CA TYR A 28 -4.43 -8.06 -5.93
C TYR A 28 -2.96 -7.99 -6.38
N ALA A 29 -2.69 -7.85 -7.68
CA ALA A 29 -1.33 -7.73 -8.17
C ALA A 29 -0.69 -6.47 -7.56
N GLN A 30 0.18 -6.68 -6.56
CA GLN A 30 0.97 -5.63 -5.93
C GLN A 30 1.77 -4.94 -7.03
N ILE A 31 1.61 -3.62 -7.18
CA ILE A 31 2.30 -2.87 -8.23
C ILE A 31 3.59 -2.36 -7.61
N GLY A 32 4.60 -3.21 -7.68
CA GLY A 32 5.98 -2.92 -7.28
C GLY A 32 6.86 -4.09 -7.69
N ASN A 33 8.11 -3.83 -8.04
CA ASN A 33 9.04 -4.92 -8.32
C ASN A 33 9.21 -5.75 -7.05
N GLU A 34 8.82 -7.03 -7.04
CA GLU A 34 8.94 -7.88 -5.84
C GLU A 34 10.39 -7.95 -5.32
N THR A 35 11.37 -7.70 -6.20
CA THR A 35 12.79 -7.59 -5.84
C THR A 35 13.07 -6.38 -4.95
N PHE A 36 12.34 -5.27 -5.14
CA PHE A 36 12.46 -4.08 -4.29
C PHE A 36 12.20 -4.44 -2.83
N TYR A 37 11.21 -5.30 -2.57
CA TYR A 37 10.74 -5.71 -1.25
C TYR A 37 11.57 -6.77 -0.56
N GLN A 38 12.65 -7.25 -1.18
CA GLN A 38 13.60 -8.17 -0.55
C GLN A 38 14.69 -7.38 0.16
N PRO A 39 14.63 -7.21 1.51
CA PRO A 39 15.61 -6.42 2.23
C PRO A 39 17.00 -7.08 2.21
N PRO A 40 18.10 -6.31 2.36
CA PRO A 40 19.40 -6.91 2.59
C PRO A 40 19.37 -7.74 3.87
N THR A 41 20.09 -8.86 3.87
CA THR A 41 20.21 -9.73 5.06
C THR A 41 21.19 -9.18 6.10
N ASP A 42 22.12 -8.33 5.65
CA ASP A 42 23.09 -7.63 6.50
C ASP A 42 22.86 -6.12 6.41
N LEU A 43 22.72 -5.49 7.58
CA LEU A 43 22.54 -4.04 7.74
C LEU A 43 23.71 -3.40 8.50
N THR A 44 24.81 -4.11 8.74
CA THR A 44 25.93 -3.65 9.57
C THR A 44 26.51 -2.32 9.10
N GLU A 45 26.64 -2.13 7.78
CA GLU A 45 27.18 -0.93 7.13
C GLU A 45 26.26 0.31 7.19
N TYR A 46 24.96 0.13 7.46
CA TYR A 46 23.97 1.22 7.46
C TYR A 46 23.71 1.77 8.87
N ASN A 47 23.51 3.07 8.98
CA ASN A 47 23.00 3.74 10.16
C ASN A 47 21.47 3.81 10.16
N ARG A 48 20.87 4.06 11.32
CA ARG A 48 19.43 4.32 11.41
C ARG A 48 19.09 5.57 10.59
N GLY A 49 18.11 5.47 9.70
CA GLY A 49 17.68 6.53 8.79
C GLY A 49 18.33 6.44 7.41
N ASP A 50 19.34 5.61 7.22
CA ASP A 50 19.99 5.47 5.92
C ASP A 50 19.02 4.88 4.89
N LEU A 51 19.06 5.46 3.69
CA LEU A 51 18.33 4.97 2.54
C LEU A 51 19.07 3.77 1.94
N ILE A 52 18.39 2.62 1.87
CA ILE A 52 18.93 1.40 1.26
C ILE A 52 18.72 1.44 -0.25
N ARG A 53 17.49 1.80 -0.69
CA ARG A 53 17.09 1.84 -2.10
C ARG A 53 15.85 2.70 -2.27
N TRP A 54 15.65 3.20 -3.48
CA TRP A 54 14.46 3.97 -3.85
C TRP A 54 14.15 3.78 -5.33
N GLU A 55 12.87 3.88 -5.69
CA GLU A 55 12.41 3.87 -7.07
C GLU A 55 11.25 4.84 -7.24
N GLN A 56 11.16 5.50 -8.40
CA GLN A 56 10.04 6.38 -8.71
C GLN A 56 8.80 5.54 -9.05
N GLU A 57 7.65 5.92 -8.49
CA GLU A 57 6.37 5.29 -8.79
C GLU A 57 5.75 5.90 -10.06
N SER A 58 5.64 5.09 -11.12
CA SER A 58 5.12 5.52 -12.43
C SER A 58 3.61 5.30 -12.60
N ASN A 59 3.00 4.46 -11.77
CA ASN A 59 1.61 4.02 -11.88
C ASN A 59 0.63 4.82 -11.00
N MET A 60 0.99 6.06 -10.62
CA MET A 60 0.04 6.98 -10.01
C MET A 60 -1.09 7.36 -10.97
N ASN A 61 -2.25 7.71 -10.43
CA ASN A 61 -3.34 8.27 -11.24
C ASN A 61 -3.03 9.70 -11.73
N ASP A 62 -3.84 10.18 -12.67
CA ASP A 62 -3.61 11.49 -13.30
C ASP A 62 -3.75 12.66 -12.33
N ALA A 63 -4.64 12.55 -11.33
CA ALA A 63 -4.81 13.57 -10.30
C ALA A 63 -3.54 13.78 -9.48
N LEU A 64 -2.92 12.71 -8.97
CA LEU A 64 -1.67 12.83 -8.21
C LEU A 64 -0.50 13.28 -9.10
N LYS A 65 -0.41 12.77 -10.33
CA LYS A 65 0.61 13.18 -11.31
C LYS A 65 0.55 14.68 -11.65
N ALA A 66 -0.64 15.28 -11.61
CA ALA A 66 -0.82 16.70 -11.85
C ALA A 66 -0.24 17.60 -10.74
N TYR A 67 -0.03 17.06 -9.53
CA TYR A 67 0.43 17.83 -8.38
C TYR A 67 1.76 17.37 -7.80
N GLY A 68 2.23 16.15 -8.09
CA GLY A 68 3.49 15.67 -7.56
C GLY A 68 4.07 14.42 -8.21
N THR A 69 5.23 14.02 -7.70
CA THR A 69 5.90 12.74 -7.97
C THR A 69 5.88 11.88 -6.71
N ALA A 70 5.93 10.56 -6.87
CA ALA A 70 6.03 9.64 -5.76
C ALA A 70 7.23 8.72 -5.89
N TYR A 71 7.77 8.34 -4.75
CA TYR A 71 8.90 7.45 -4.62
C TYR A 71 8.57 6.37 -3.60
N ARG A 72 8.86 5.13 -3.96
CA ARG A 72 8.95 4.04 -3.02
C ARG A 72 10.36 4.02 -2.46
N VAL A 73 10.48 3.95 -1.14
CA VAL A 73 11.77 3.93 -0.46
C VAL A 73 11.88 2.72 0.46
N MET A 74 13.10 2.23 0.64
CA MET A 74 13.48 1.30 1.68
C MET A 74 14.61 1.92 2.49
N TYR A 75 14.45 1.96 3.80
CA TYR A 75 15.40 2.61 4.71
C TYR A 75 15.58 1.79 5.98
N VAL A 76 16.66 2.09 6.71
CA VAL A 76 16.93 1.46 8.00
C VAL A 76 16.13 2.14 9.10
N SER A 77 15.30 1.37 9.77
CA SER A 77 14.56 1.76 10.96
C SER A 77 15.02 0.95 12.18
N LYS A 78 14.33 1.17 13.31
CA LYS A 78 14.54 0.47 14.58
C LYS A 78 13.33 -0.41 14.86
N GLY A 79 13.56 -1.72 14.94
CA GLY A 79 12.52 -2.68 15.29
C GLY A 79 12.13 -2.62 16.77
N SER A 80 11.08 -3.36 17.15
CA SER A 80 10.58 -3.41 18.53
C SER A 80 11.61 -3.93 19.54
N SER A 81 12.53 -4.80 19.12
CA SER A 81 13.66 -5.29 19.91
C SER A 81 14.82 -4.28 20.03
N GLY A 82 14.74 -3.17 19.31
CA GLY A 82 15.78 -2.16 19.21
C GLY A 82 16.87 -2.42 18.17
N ALA A 83 16.82 -3.55 17.47
CA ALA A 83 17.72 -3.87 16.37
C ALA A 83 17.42 -3.05 15.10
N LYS A 84 18.43 -2.90 14.23
CA LYS A 84 18.25 -2.34 12.87
C LYS A 84 17.37 -3.28 12.05
N ILE A 85 16.38 -2.71 11.37
CA ILE A 85 15.52 -3.42 10.41
C ILE A 85 15.38 -2.58 9.15
N ALA A 86 15.19 -3.23 7.99
CA ALA A 86 14.78 -2.54 6.77
C ALA A 86 13.25 -2.43 6.77
N VAL A 87 12.73 -1.25 6.44
CA VAL A 87 11.29 -1.00 6.26
C VAL A 87 11.08 -0.23 4.97
N THR A 88 9.87 -0.30 4.41
CA THR A 88 9.50 0.45 3.21
C THR A 88 8.48 1.54 3.50
N GLY A 89 8.47 2.55 2.65
CA GLY A 89 7.54 3.68 2.71
C GLY A 89 7.33 4.31 1.35
N MET A 90 6.43 5.30 1.31
CA MET A 90 6.20 6.15 0.14
C MET A 90 6.55 7.59 0.50
N ILE A 91 7.16 8.31 -0.43
CA ILE A 91 7.40 9.75 -0.32
C ILE A 91 6.71 10.40 -1.52
N PHE A 92 5.88 11.40 -1.26
CA PHE A 92 5.23 12.21 -2.29
C PHE A 92 5.82 13.62 -2.24
N ILE A 93 6.25 14.12 -3.40
CA ILE A 93 6.92 15.41 -3.54
C ILE A 93 6.05 16.29 -4.46
N PRO A 94 5.65 17.50 -4.04
CA PRO A 94 4.88 18.40 -4.89
C PRO A 94 5.72 18.88 -6.08
N LEU A 95 5.06 19.14 -7.22
CA LEU A 95 5.72 19.72 -8.39
C LEU A 95 6.18 21.15 -8.11
N ASP A 96 5.39 21.89 -7.35
CA ASP A 96 5.76 23.20 -6.85
C ASP A 96 6.52 23.04 -5.52
N THR A 97 7.80 23.40 -5.54
CA THR A 97 8.71 23.34 -4.38
C THR A 97 9.07 24.73 -3.85
N THR A 98 8.29 25.75 -4.19
CA THR A 98 8.52 27.14 -3.76
C THR A 98 8.34 27.33 -2.26
N ASN A 99 7.40 26.62 -1.64
CA ASN A 99 7.46 26.39 -0.20
C ASN A 99 8.60 25.39 0.03
N ALA A 100 9.64 25.80 0.76
CA ALA A 100 10.68 24.87 1.22
C ALA A 100 9.98 23.59 1.67
N LEU A 101 10.42 22.42 1.17
CA LEU A 101 9.74 21.10 1.24
C LEU A 101 9.38 20.69 2.69
N ASP A 102 8.45 21.40 3.30
CA ASP A 102 7.91 21.11 4.60
C ASP A 102 7.17 19.78 4.45
N ALA A 103 7.61 18.81 5.25
CA ALA A 103 7.13 17.44 5.16
C ALA A 103 6.05 17.21 6.22
N ILE A 104 4.93 16.67 5.77
CA ILE A 104 3.88 16.13 6.63
C ILE A 104 4.11 14.62 6.72
N ALA A 105 4.46 14.16 7.93
CA ALA A 105 4.48 12.74 8.24
C ALA A 105 3.06 12.24 8.51
N TRP A 106 2.58 11.35 7.66
CA TRP A 106 1.23 10.81 7.71
C TRP A 106 1.25 9.30 7.82
N ALA A 107 0.66 8.79 8.91
CA ALA A 107 0.53 7.36 9.13
C ALA A 107 -0.83 6.86 8.64
N HIS A 108 -0.81 5.75 7.90
CA HIS A 108 -2.01 5.02 7.55
C HIS A 108 -2.71 4.38 8.76
N GLY A 109 -4.00 4.08 8.62
CA GLY A 109 -4.74 3.30 9.62
C GLY A 109 -4.26 1.84 9.72
N THR A 110 -4.75 1.08 10.69
CA THR A 110 -4.40 -0.35 10.79
C THR A 110 -5.04 -1.13 9.66
N VAL A 111 -4.22 -1.73 8.80
CA VAL A 111 -4.63 -2.47 7.59
C VAL A 111 -4.22 -3.95 7.60
N GLY A 112 -3.38 -4.36 8.56
CA GLY A 112 -2.86 -5.72 8.70
C GLY A 112 -1.41 -5.75 9.16
N VAL A 113 -0.87 -6.95 9.36
CA VAL A 113 0.50 -7.19 9.88
C VAL A 113 1.41 -7.97 8.92
N ALA A 114 0.90 -8.38 7.76
CA ALA A 114 1.65 -9.14 6.77
C ALA A 114 2.27 -8.23 5.71
N ASP A 115 3.35 -8.64 5.06
CA ASP A 115 4.06 -7.85 4.03
C ASP A 115 3.16 -7.41 2.88
N LYS A 116 2.16 -8.24 2.51
CA LYS A 116 1.16 -7.91 1.49
C LYS A 116 0.24 -6.74 1.86
N CYS A 117 0.19 -6.38 3.14
CA CYS A 117 -0.62 -5.28 3.64
C CYS A 117 0.13 -3.94 3.56
N ALA A 118 1.44 -3.94 3.25
CA ALA A 118 2.26 -2.76 3.23
C ALA A 118 1.73 -1.72 2.21
N PRO A 119 1.39 -0.49 2.63
CA PRO A 119 0.83 0.51 1.72
C PRO A 119 1.77 0.87 0.56
N SER A 120 3.09 0.78 0.78
CA SER A 120 4.08 1.11 -0.26
C SER A 120 4.00 0.20 -1.49
N LYS A 121 3.38 -0.98 -1.36
CA LYS A 121 3.16 -1.90 -2.49
C LYS A 121 2.06 -1.44 -3.45
N TRP A 122 1.37 -0.35 -3.11
CA TRP A 122 0.32 0.24 -3.93
C TRP A 122 0.71 1.67 -4.35
N PRO A 123 0.51 2.06 -5.63
CA PRO A 123 0.93 3.37 -6.13
C PRO A 123 0.26 4.55 -5.43
N MET A 124 -0.90 4.32 -4.83
CA MET A 124 -1.71 5.31 -4.11
C MET A 124 -1.98 4.89 -2.67
N LEU A 125 -1.03 4.18 -2.05
CA LEU A 125 -1.12 3.58 -0.71
C LEU A 125 -2.11 2.41 -0.60
N TYR A 126 -3.27 2.47 -1.26
CA TYR A 126 -4.25 1.38 -1.37
C TYR A 126 -5.07 1.45 -2.66
N PRO A 127 -5.76 0.36 -3.04
CA PRO A 127 -6.72 0.39 -4.14
C PRO A 127 -7.85 1.39 -3.88
N VAL A 128 -8.10 2.26 -4.88
CA VAL A 128 -9.08 3.34 -4.78
C VAL A 128 -10.50 2.84 -4.50
N TYR A 129 -10.85 1.63 -4.95
CA TYR A 129 -12.18 1.05 -4.73
C TYR A 129 -12.39 0.52 -3.31
N GLU A 130 -11.31 0.19 -2.59
CA GLU A 130 -11.38 -0.26 -1.19
C GLU A 130 -11.21 0.91 -0.22
N TRP A 131 -10.30 1.84 -0.55
CA TRP A 131 -9.87 2.91 0.36
C TRP A 131 -9.73 4.25 -0.39
N PRO A 132 -10.85 4.85 -0.84
CA PRO A 132 -10.84 6.01 -1.74
C PRO A 132 -10.23 7.27 -1.14
N ASP A 133 -10.12 7.35 0.19
CA ASP A 133 -9.72 8.59 0.88
C ASP A 133 -8.21 8.73 1.06
N TYR A 134 -7.44 7.65 0.94
CA TYR A 134 -5.98 7.68 1.10
C TYR A 134 -5.31 8.56 0.05
N GLY A 135 -5.68 8.38 -1.23
CA GLY A 135 -5.17 9.21 -2.31
C GLY A 135 -5.61 10.67 -2.19
N LYS A 136 -6.79 10.95 -1.63
CA LYS A 136 -7.29 12.33 -1.44
C LYS A 136 -6.52 13.09 -0.37
N ILE A 137 -6.12 12.41 0.71
CA ILE A 137 -5.29 13.01 1.76
C ILE A 137 -3.96 13.46 1.17
N ILE A 138 -3.28 12.57 0.44
CA ILE A 138 -2.01 12.89 -0.23
C ILE A 138 -2.18 14.01 -1.25
N LEU A 139 -3.24 13.95 -2.07
CA LEU A 139 -3.55 15.01 -3.02
C LEU A 139 -3.69 16.37 -2.33
N THR A 140 -4.43 16.42 -1.22
CA THR A 140 -4.61 17.66 -0.44
C THR A 140 -3.27 18.20 0.09
N ILE A 141 -2.39 17.31 0.57
CA ILE A 141 -1.05 17.70 1.05
C ILE A 141 -0.23 18.32 -0.09
N LEU A 142 -0.21 17.67 -1.26
CA LEU A 142 0.52 18.14 -2.45
C LEU A 142 -0.05 19.46 -3.00
N GLU A 143 -1.38 19.59 -3.04
CA GLU A 143 -2.08 20.82 -3.48
C GLU A 143 -1.71 22.04 -2.63
N ASN A 144 -1.32 21.82 -1.37
CA ASN A 144 -0.89 22.89 -0.46
C ASN A 144 0.64 23.09 -0.46
N GLY A 145 1.37 22.40 -1.34
CA GLY A 145 2.81 22.56 -1.50
C GLY A 145 3.65 21.84 -0.45
N TYR A 146 3.08 20.86 0.26
CA TYR A 146 3.79 20.06 1.26
C TYR A 146 4.23 18.71 0.66
N ALA A 147 5.37 18.19 1.13
CA ALA A 147 5.74 16.80 0.89
C ALA A 147 5.01 15.88 1.88
N ALA A 148 4.76 14.63 1.49
CA ALA A 148 4.15 13.62 2.37
C ALA A 148 5.07 12.40 2.52
N ASN A 149 5.20 11.86 3.74
CA ASN A 149 5.88 10.59 4.01
C ASN A 149 5.20 9.72 5.06
#